data_AF-Q4DS34-F1
#
_entry.id   AF-Q4DS34-F1
#
_cell.length_a   1.000
_cell.length_b   1.000
_cell.length_c   1.000
_cell.angle_alpha   90.00
_cell.angle_beta   90.00
_cell.angle_gamma   90.00
#
_symmetry.space_group_name_H-M   'P 1'
#
loop_
_entity.id
_entity.type
_entity.pdbx_description
1 polymer ?
#
loop_
_entity_poly.entity_id
_entity_poly.type
_entity_poly.pdbx_seq_one_letter_code
_entity_poly.pdbx_strand_id
1 'polypeptide(L)'
;MGETVFEFKVLDPEQRRGTGALDLAYWTYRIRASTTLSTYAQKDLEVVRRYSDFEWFRAQLCEAYPYCIVPPIPEKDVQGTLDKIVGSGSQSASRLRDYRQRALRKFLVRLGAHPRLHTSHLLKDFLEMNEDEWERKMKASAKNSEGFFTSSLGEGVNHAFTRQWNTSGAVAEAGAAYTRVVTNTNTTPQVWEETRLYIQQLEDSIKMLRERLQLLVDRRRNTSNALHEFGVAFEKVGEIERGIESTPLSNALIAVGQHSEQLFFIYSDYANEEMKQVVETLNYYCGMCAAVRETLRRVHNRSHYVESLRQHAAEVVAQKERALEKGGQAGRVARLESELAGLEDRLSTAKRELEAGETILKDELRRFHQEKQYDVKAILKNFAELQLKYAARMKETWESLRPTVEAVQFEGEGGGQGNALR
;
A
#
# COMPACT_ATOMS: atom_id res chain seq x y z
N MET A 1 -2.13 -11.91 -20.58
CA MET A 1 -2.47 -10.57 -20.07
C MET A 1 -3.46 -9.98 -21.07
N GLY A 2 -4.61 -9.47 -20.61
CA GLY A 2 -5.57 -8.82 -21.51
C GLY A 2 -4.99 -7.56 -22.15
N GLU A 3 -5.61 -7.08 -23.24
CA GLU A 3 -5.24 -5.78 -23.82
C GLU A 3 -5.26 -4.69 -22.74
N THR A 4 -4.21 -3.88 -22.70
CA THR A 4 -4.10 -2.76 -21.77
C THR A 4 -5.13 -1.70 -22.17
N VAL A 5 -6.21 -1.61 -21.39
CA VAL A 5 -7.35 -0.70 -21.65
C VAL A 5 -7.03 0.76 -21.30
N PHE A 6 -6.13 0.96 -20.35
CA PHE A 6 -5.69 2.29 -19.89
C PHE A 6 -4.18 2.37 -19.72
N GLU A 7 -3.61 3.50 -20.11
CA GLU A 7 -2.29 3.94 -19.68
C GLU A 7 -2.43 5.16 -18.77
N PHE A 8 -1.86 5.12 -17.56
CA PHE A 8 -1.93 6.22 -16.59
C PHE A 8 -0.55 6.81 -16.27
N LYS A 9 -0.50 8.14 -16.25
CA LYS A 9 0.61 8.95 -15.74
C LYS A 9 0.09 9.92 -14.69
N VAL A 10 0.75 9.96 -13.54
CA VAL A 10 0.52 10.97 -12.51
C VAL A 10 1.80 11.79 -12.45
N LEU A 11 1.70 13.05 -12.87
CA LEU A 11 2.83 13.96 -12.96
C LEU A 11 3.21 14.50 -11.58
N ASP A 12 4.29 15.25 -11.54
CA ASP A 12 4.84 15.78 -10.31
C ASP A 12 3.82 16.68 -9.60
N PRO A 13 3.77 16.61 -8.26
CA PRO A 13 2.75 17.32 -7.49
C PRO A 13 2.98 18.84 -7.58
N GLU A 14 1.91 19.57 -7.86
CA GLU A 14 1.90 21.03 -7.92
C GLU A 14 1.28 21.59 -6.64
N GLN A 15 1.93 22.57 -6.02
CA GLN A 15 1.35 23.30 -4.90
C GLN A 15 0.42 24.38 -5.44
N ARG A 16 -0.83 24.38 -4.98
CA ARG A 16 -1.83 25.40 -5.28
C ARG A 16 -2.24 26.13 -4.01
N ARG A 17 -2.59 27.41 -4.15
CA ARG A 17 -3.18 28.21 -3.07
C ARG A 17 -4.70 28.17 -3.18
N GLY A 18 -5.39 28.07 -2.05
CA GLY A 18 -6.85 28.12 -2.02
C GLY A 18 -7.36 29.53 -2.24
N THR A 19 -8.41 29.69 -3.04
CA THR A 19 -9.12 30.97 -3.19
C THR A 19 -10.14 31.11 -2.05
N GLY A 20 -9.68 31.36 -0.82
CA GLY A 20 -10.56 31.47 0.35
C GLY A 20 -9.90 32.12 1.57
N ALA A 21 -10.71 32.45 2.58
CA ALA A 21 -10.29 33.25 3.75
C ALA A 21 -9.12 32.68 4.57
N LEU A 22 -8.88 31.36 4.49
CA LEU A 22 -7.79 30.69 5.21
C LEU A 22 -6.54 30.45 4.34
N ASP A 23 -6.57 30.79 3.03
CA ASP A 23 -5.48 30.71 2.05
C ASP A 23 -4.50 29.54 2.25
N LEU A 24 -5.03 28.36 2.58
CA LEU A 24 -4.21 27.19 2.88
C LEU A 24 -3.69 26.59 1.58
N ALA A 25 -2.37 26.45 1.49
CA ALA A 25 -1.74 25.76 0.37
C ALA A 25 -2.03 24.26 0.43
N TYR A 26 -2.37 23.67 -0.72
CA TYR A 26 -2.59 22.24 -0.86
C TYR A 26 -1.86 21.70 -2.10
N TRP A 27 -1.73 20.38 -2.18
CA TRP A 27 -1.05 19.71 -3.28
C TRP A 27 -2.06 19.05 -4.21
N THR A 28 -1.83 19.24 -5.50
CA THR A 28 -2.59 18.63 -6.57
C THR A 28 -1.71 17.76 -7.43
N TYR A 29 -2.32 16.73 -8.03
CA TYR A 29 -1.69 15.80 -8.93
C TYR A 29 -2.36 15.93 -10.29
N ARG A 30 -1.57 16.25 -11.32
CA ARG A 30 -2.03 16.22 -12.70
C ARG A 30 -1.97 14.79 -13.21
N ILE A 31 -3.11 14.28 -13.67
CA ILE A 31 -3.31 12.92 -14.12
C ILE A 31 -3.52 12.98 -15.64
N ARG A 32 -2.73 12.21 -16.37
CA ARG A 32 -2.95 11.94 -17.80
C ARG A 32 -3.32 10.47 -17.97
N ALA A 33 -4.40 10.22 -18.71
CA ALA A 33 -4.89 8.88 -19.00
C ALA A 33 -5.16 8.73 -20.49
N SER A 34 -4.67 7.65 -21.09
CA SER A 34 -5.03 7.26 -22.46
C SER A 34 -5.85 5.98 -22.41
N THR A 35 -6.97 5.91 -23.13
CA THR A 35 -7.89 4.76 -23.11
C THR A 35 -8.34 4.33 -24.51
N THR A 36 -8.55 3.02 -24.65
CA THR A 36 -9.15 2.42 -25.86
C THR A 36 -10.66 2.23 -25.74
N LEU A 37 -11.27 2.55 -24.59
CA LEU A 37 -12.70 2.37 -24.37
C LEU A 37 -13.53 3.43 -25.10
N SER A 38 -14.50 2.97 -25.88
CA SER A 38 -15.46 3.84 -26.58
C SER A 38 -16.44 4.57 -25.63
N THR A 39 -16.51 4.17 -24.36
CA THR A 39 -17.40 4.79 -23.37
C THR A 39 -16.91 6.16 -22.87
N TYR A 40 -15.64 6.51 -23.12
CA TYR A 40 -15.05 7.79 -22.75
C TYR A 40 -15.17 8.78 -23.91
N ALA A 41 -15.39 10.07 -23.60
CA ALA A 41 -15.61 11.11 -24.59
C ALA A 41 -14.35 11.40 -25.42
N GLN A 42 -13.18 11.23 -24.81
CA GLN A 42 -11.86 11.45 -25.43
C GLN A 42 -10.95 10.26 -25.16
N LYS A 43 -10.04 9.98 -26.10
CA LYS A 43 -9.04 8.92 -25.94
C LYS A 43 -7.94 9.33 -24.96
N ASP A 44 -7.54 10.59 -25.00
CA ASP A 44 -6.54 11.18 -24.11
C ASP A 44 -7.24 12.18 -23.18
N LEU A 45 -7.08 11.96 -21.89
CA LEU A 45 -7.73 12.68 -20.81
C LEU A 45 -6.68 13.32 -19.91
N GLU A 46 -6.94 14.54 -19.45
CA GLU A 46 -6.09 15.25 -18.51
C GLU A 46 -6.94 15.94 -17.45
N VAL A 47 -6.71 15.60 -16.18
CA VAL A 47 -7.42 16.18 -15.04
C VAL A 47 -6.49 16.47 -13.89
N VAL A 48 -6.90 17.38 -13.02
CA VAL A 48 -6.19 17.71 -11.79
C VAL A 48 -7.04 17.29 -10.59
N ARG A 49 -6.42 16.57 -9.65
CA ARG A 49 -7.06 16.04 -8.45
C ARG A 49 -6.17 16.21 -7.22
N ARG A 50 -6.79 16.45 -6.07
CA ARG A 50 -6.16 16.46 -4.75
C ARG A 50 -6.16 15.06 -4.15
N TYR A 51 -5.31 14.84 -3.14
CA TYR A 51 -5.34 13.59 -2.38
C TYR A 51 -6.74 13.29 -1.79
N SER A 52 -7.43 14.29 -1.23
CA SER A 52 -8.79 14.16 -0.71
C SER A 52 -9.82 13.70 -1.75
N ASP A 53 -9.60 14.04 -3.02
CA ASP A 53 -10.47 13.64 -4.12
C ASP A 53 -10.32 12.13 -4.38
N PHE A 54 -9.10 11.60 -4.29
CA PHE A 54 -8.85 10.15 -4.33
C PHE A 54 -9.46 9.41 -3.15
N GLU A 55 -9.41 10.00 -1.94
CA GLU A 55 -10.03 9.39 -0.76
C GLU A 55 -11.54 9.22 -0.92
N TRP A 56 -12.20 10.32 -1.31
CA TRP A 56 -13.64 10.30 -1.56
C TRP A 56 -13.97 9.34 -2.70
N PHE A 57 -13.23 9.41 -3.81
CA PHE A 57 -13.43 8.52 -4.95
C PHE A 57 -13.30 7.04 -4.56
N ARG A 58 -12.27 6.66 -3.80
CA ARG A 58 -12.09 5.29 -3.30
C ARG A 58 -13.25 4.86 -2.40
N ALA A 59 -13.75 5.75 -1.55
CA ALA A 59 -14.90 5.46 -0.69
C ALA A 59 -16.17 5.19 -1.52
N GLN A 60 -16.42 5.99 -2.56
CA GLN A 60 -17.56 5.79 -3.46
C GLN A 60 -17.44 4.50 -4.27
N LEU A 61 -16.23 4.13 -4.74
CA LEU A 61 -16.00 2.83 -5.37
C LEU A 61 -16.29 1.68 -4.41
N CYS A 62 -15.87 1.81 -3.15
CA CYS A 62 -16.14 0.81 -2.12
C CYS A 62 -17.64 0.61 -1.87
N GLU A 63 -18.40 1.70 -1.87
CA GLU A 63 -19.85 1.69 -1.67
C GLU A 63 -20.59 1.10 -2.87
N ALA A 64 -20.23 1.54 -4.08
CA ALA A 64 -20.88 1.09 -5.32
C ALA A 64 -20.51 -0.36 -5.72
N TYR A 65 -19.33 -0.84 -5.31
CA TYR A 65 -18.83 -2.17 -5.63
C TYR A 65 -18.42 -2.92 -4.35
N PRO A 66 -19.38 -3.26 -3.45
CA PRO A 66 -19.09 -3.74 -2.11
C PRO A 66 -18.35 -5.08 -2.08
N TYR A 67 -18.44 -5.87 -3.16
CA TYR A 67 -17.80 -7.18 -3.31
C TYR A 67 -16.50 -7.14 -4.14
N CYS A 68 -16.10 -5.99 -4.68
CA CYS A 68 -14.82 -5.82 -5.36
C CYS A 68 -13.73 -5.40 -4.36
N ILE A 69 -12.50 -5.85 -4.58
CA ILE A 69 -11.33 -5.43 -3.81
C ILE A 69 -10.80 -4.14 -4.44
N VAL A 70 -11.22 -3.00 -3.90
CA VAL A 70 -10.77 -1.68 -4.38
C VAL A 70 -9.33 -1.42 -3.91
N PRO A 71 -8.38 -1.16 -4.84
CA PRO A 71 -6.97 -0.93 -4.49
C PRO A 71 -6.79 0.14 -3.40
N PRO A 72 -5.77 0.01 -2.52
CA PRO A 72 -5.49 1.01 -1.51
C PRO A 72 -4.90 2.27 -2.14
N ILE A 73 -5.19 3.41 -1.51
CA ILE A 73 -4.46 4.66 -1.68
C ILE A 73 -3.46 4.80 -0.51
N PRO A 74 -2.37 5.58 -0.65
CA PRO A 74 -1.46 5.81 0.47
C PRO A 74 -2.23 6.40 1.66
N GLU A 75 -1.90 5.99 2.88
CA GLU A 75 -2.60 6.43 4.10
C GLU A 75 -2.50 7.95 4.31
N LYS A 76 -3.42 8.52 5.09
CA LYS A 76 -3.23 9.89 5.62
C LYS A 76 -2.00 9.88 6.50
N ASP A 77 -1.25 10.99 6.48
CA ASP A 77 -0.17 11.15 7.44
C ASP A 77 -0.75 11.47 8.81
N VAL A 78 -1.14 10.42 9.54
CA VAL A 78 -1.57 10.53 10.93
C VAL A 78 -0.34 10.24 11.79
N GLN A 79 0.06 11.21 12.61
CA GLN A 79 1.13 11.04 13.61
C GLN A 79 2.50 10.62 13.01
N GLY A 80 2.86 11.12 11.82
CA GLY A 80 4.12 10.78 11.17
C GLY A 80 4.23 9.32 10.74
N THR A 81 3.10 8.63 10.56
CA THR A 81 3.09 7.24 10.06
C THR A 81 3.74 7.15 8.68
N LEU A 82 3.58 8.19 7.85
CA LEU A 82 4.26 8.21 6.57
C LEU A 82 5.73 8.59 6.70
N ASP A 83 6.15 9.35 7.71
CA ASP A 83 7.58 9.57 7.99
C ASP A 83 8.31 8.26 8.31
N LYS A 84 7.64 7.27 8.91
CA LYS A 84 8.19 5.93 9.11
C LYS A 84 8.37 5.17 7.78
N ILE A 85 7.64 5.55 6.74
CA ILE A 85 7.73 4.94 5.41
C ILE A 85 8.78 5.71 4.59
N VAL A 86 8.65 7.04 4.46
CA VAL A 86 9.57 7.80 3.60
C VAL A 86 10.90 8.15 4.27
N GLY A 87 11.02 7.93 5.58
CA GLY A 87 12.15 8.31 6.42
C GLY A 87 12.05 9.75 6.90
N SER A 88 12.54 10.02 8.11
CA SER A 88 12.55 11.34 8.74
C SER A 88 13.68 12.25 8.19
N GLY A 89 13.62 13.55 8.52
CA GLY A 89 14.64 14.55 8.19
C GLY A 89 14.18 15.64 7.21
N SER A 90 15.06 16.58 6.86
CA SER A 90 14.74 17.80 6.07
C SER A 90 14.06 17.53 4.72
N GLN A 91 14.26 16.34 4.15
CA GLN A 91 13.73 15.94 2.84
C GLN A 91 12.46 15.05 2.96
N SER A 92 11.94 14.80 4.17
CA SER A 92 10.80 13.90 4.39
C SER A 92 9.55 14.35 3.63
N ALA A 93 9.23 15.65 3.68
CA ALA A 93 8.09 16.21 2.98
C ALA A 93 8.15 16.02 1.46
N SER A 94 9.36 16.08 0.86
CA SER A 94 9.52 15.83 -0.58
C SER A 94 9.34 14.36 -0.91
N ARG A 95 10.01 13.47 -0.17
CA ARG A 95 9.86 12.03 -0.37
C ARG A 95 8.43 11.56 -0.16
N LEU A 96 7.71 12.17 0.78
CA LEU A 96 6.28 11.93 1.00
C LEU A 96 5.44 12.25 -0.24
N ARG A 97 5.71 13.40 -0.87
CA ARG A 97 5.02 13.80 -2.10
C ARG A 97 5.29 12.82 -3.24
N ASP A 98 6.56 12.45 -3.43
CA ASP A 98 6.95 11.52 -4.50
C ASP A 98 6.37 10.11 -4.25
N TYR A 99 6.36 9.66 -2.99
CA TYR A 99 5.71 8.41 -2.58
C TYR A 99 4.21 8.45 -2.90
N ARG A 100 3.51 9.52 -2.50
CA ARG A 100 2.08 9.68 -2.79
C ARG A 100 1.81 9.66 -4.29
N GLN A 101 2.58 10.38 -5.10
CA GLN A 101 2.44 10.38 -6.55
C GLN A 101 2.56 8.96 -7.14
N ARG A 102 3.57 8.20 -6.74
CA ARG A 102 3.75 6.80 -7.18
C ARG A 102 2.61 5.89 -6.73
N ALA A 103 2.17 6.02 -5.49
CA ALA A 103 1.10 5.20 -4.94
C ALA A 103 -0.27 5.52 -5.57
N LEU A 104 -0.58 6.80 -5.82
CA LEU A 104 -1.78 7.23 -6.53
C LEU A 104 -1.77 6.78 -8.00
N ARG A 105 -0.61 6.82 -8.67
CA ARG A 105 -0.46 6.22 -10.00
C ARG A 105 -0.74 4.72 -9.97
N LYS A 106 -0.16 3.99 -9.01
CA LYS A 106 -0.38 2.55 -8.86
C LYS A 106 -1.86 2.22 -8.61
N PHE A 107 -2.55 3.03 -7.81
CA PHE A 107 -4.00 2.93 -7.59
C PHE A 107 -4.78 3.01 -8.92
N LEU A 108 -4.53 4.04 -9.74
CA LEU A 108 -5.21 4.21 -11.04
C LEU A 108 -4.88 3.09 -12.03
N VAL A 109 -3.60 2.70 -12.13
CA VAL A 109 -3.17 1.57 -12.98
C VAL A 109 -3.92 0.29 -12.59
N ARG A 110 -4.09 0.03 -11.30
CA ARG A 110 -4.82 -1.15 -10.81
C ARG A 110 -6.32 -1.05 -11.04
N LEU A 111 -6.92 0.14 -10.97
CA LEU A 111 -8.31 0.34 -11.38
C LEU A 111 -8.51 0.08 -12.87
N GLY A 112 -7.62 0.59 -13.73
CA GLY A 112 -7.70 0.39 -15.17
C GLY A 112 -7.50 -1.06 -15.61
N ALA A 113 -6.72 -1.84 -14.85
CA ALA A 113 -6.54 -3.27 -15.10
C ALA A 113 -7.66 -4.15 -14.52
N HIS A 114 -8.55 -3.59 -13.69
CA HIS A 114 -9.56 -4.36 -12.97
C HIS A 114 -10.83 -4.59 -13.82
N PRO A 115 -11.30 -5.84 -14.02
CA PRO A 115 -12.36 -6.17 -15.00
C PRO A 115 -13.71 -5.47 -14.78
N ARG A 116 -14.10 -5.19 -13.52
CA ARG A 116 -15.33 -4.45 -13.19
C ARG A 116 -15.16 -2.95 -12.95
N LEU A 117 -14.01 -2.51 -12.41
CA LEU A 117 -13.82 -1.12 -12.00
C LEU A 117 -13.39 -0.21 -13.17
N HIS A 118 -12.73 -0.75 -14.21
CA HIS A 118 -12.29 0.06 -15.35
C HIS A 118 -13.45 0.64 -16.19
N THR A 119 -14.62 -0.02 -16.18
CA THR A 119 -15.86 0.45 -16.82
C THR A 119 -16.78 1.22 -15.87
N SER A 120 -16.31 1.55 -14.66
CA SER A 120 -17.13 2.27 -13.69
C SER A 120 -17.42 3.69 -14.15
N HIS A 121 -18.68 4.11 -14.05
CA HIS A 121 -19.05 5.52 -14.25
C HIS A 121 -18.34 6.43 -13.24
N LEU A 122 -18.04 5.94 -12.03
CA LEU A 122 -17.28 6.71 -11.04
C LEU A 122 -15.85 7.00 -11.51
N LEU A 123 -15.19 6.03 -12.17
CA LEU A 123 -13.87 6.24 -12.76
C LEU A 123 -13.96 7.20 -13.94
N LYS A 124 -14.99 7.08 -14.77
CA LYS A 124 -15.26 8.01 -15.86
C LYS A 124 -15.41 9.45 -15.35
N ASP A 125 -16.28 9.67 -14.36
CA ASP A 125 -16.48 10.97 -13.75
C ASP A 125 -15.19 11.51 -13.13
N PHE A 126 -14.41 10.66 -12.45
CA PHE A 126 -13.13 11.03 -11.87
C PHE A 126 -12.10 11.49 -12.92
N LEU A 127 -12.16 10.96 -14.14
CA LEU A 127 -11.23 11.27 -15.24
C LEU A 127 -11.74 12.32 -16.24
N GLU A 128 -13.04 12.63 -16.28
CA GLU A 128 -13.63 13.57 -17.24
C GLU A 128 -14.15 14.87 -16.61
N MET A 129 -14.60 14.86 -15.35
CA MET A 129 -15.13 16.06 -14.71
C MET A 129 -14.02 17.10 -14.47
N ASN A 130 -14.31 18.37 -14.74
CA ASN A 130 -13.41 19.45 -14.31
C ASN A 130 -13.42 19.62 -12.78
N GLU A 131 -12.53 20.46 -12.24
CA GLU A 131 -12.38 20.65 -10.78
C GLU A 131 -13.69 21.13 -10.11
N ASP A 132 -14.42 22.05 -10.75
CA ASP A 132 -15.66 22.63 -10.22
C ASP A 132 -16.83 21.63 -10.25
N GLU A 133 -16.95 20.83 -11.31
CA GLU A 133 -17.92 19.73 -11.40
C GLU A 133 -17.66 18.65 -10.34
N TRP A 134 -16.40 18.25 -10.20
CA TRP A 134 -15.98 17.26 -9.22
C TRP A 134 -16.27 17.73 -7.78
N GLU A 135 -15.94 19.00 -7.46
CA GLU A 135 -16.22 19.56 -6.15
C GLU A 135 -17.74 19.64 -5.86
N ARG A 136 -18.55 20.03 -6.84
CA ARG A 136 -20.02 20.02 -6.72
C ARG A 136 -20.55 18.62 -6.46
N LYS A 137 -20.04 17.60 -7.15
CA LYS A 137 -20.42 16.19 -6.95
C LYS A 137 -20.10 15.71 -5.53
N MET A 138 -18.90 16.01 -5.02
CA MET A 138 -18.52 15.69 -3.64
C MET A 138 -19.44 16.38 -2.62
N LYS A 139 -19.73 17.68 -2.80
CA LYS A 139 -20.60 18.46 -1.89
C LYS A 139 -22.06 17.99 -1.94
N ALA A 140 -22.57 17.56 -3.09
CA ALA A 140 -23.92 17.02 -3.22
C ALA A 140 -24.09 15.70 -2.47
N SER A 141 -23.08 14.81 -2.52
CA SER A 141 -23.10 13.54 -1.77
C SER A 141 -23.02 13.77 -0.25
N ALA A 142 -22.25 14.78 0.20
CA ALA A 142 -22.18 15.14 1.62
C ALA A 142 -23.54 15.56 2.20
N LYS A 143 -24.41 16.20 1.43
CA LYS A 143 -25.77 16.56 1.87
C LYS A 143 -26.71 15.36 2.03
N ASN A 144 -26.45 14.27 1.32
CA ASN A 144 -27.26 13.05 1.40
C ASN A 144 -26.71 12.03 2.41
N SER A 145 -25.50 12.23 2.93
CA SER A 145 -24.82 11.30 3.83
C SER A 145 -24.52 11.95 5.19
N GLU A 146 -25.54 12.13 6.03
CA GLU A 146 -25.31 12.43 7.46
C GLU A 146 -24.72 11.25 8.25
N GLY A 147 -24.29 10.15 7.60
CA GLY A 147 -23.98 8.89 8.30
C GLY A 147 -22.65 8.18 8.00
N PHE A 148 -21.76 8.67 7.13
CA PHE A 148 -20.63 7.83 6.66
C PHE A 148 -19.19 8.31 6.98
N PHE A 149 -19.00 9.43 7.67
CA PHE A 149 -17.64 9.98 7.90
C PHE A 149 -16.98 9.68 9.26
N THR A 150 -17.59 8.87 10.14
CA THR A 150 -17.04 8.63 11.50
C THR A 150 -17.04 7.15 11.91
N SER A 151 -16.25 6.30 11.25
CA SER A 151 -15.75 5.04 11.86
C SER A 151 -14.80 4.27 10.94
N SER A 152 -13.59 4.79 10.77
CA SER A 152 -12.41 3.94 10.50
C SER A 152 -11.18 4.37 11.30
N LEU A 153 -11.40 5.22 12.31
CA LEU A 153 -10.41 5.61 13.30
C LEU A 153 -10.87 5.03 14.63
N GLY A 154 -10.29 3.91 15.07
CA GLY A 154 -10.66 3.40 16.39
C GLY A 154 -10.21 2.02 16.83
N GLU A 155 -9.16 1.43 16.30
CA GLU A 155 -8.47 0.33 17.02
C GLU A 155 -6.96 0.55 16.98
N GLY A 156 -6.55 1.65 17.61
CA GLY A 156 -5.24 1.72 18.23
C GLY A 156 -5.38 1.23 19.67
N VAL A 157 -5.12 -0.05 19.94
CA VAL A 157 -4.94 -0.52 21.31
C VAL A 157 -3.92 -1.66 21.39
N ASN A 158 -2.85 -1.36 22.10
CA ASN A 158 -2.05 -2.24 22.95
C ASN A 158 -1.07 -3.27 22.34
N HIS A 159 0.20 -2.88 22.51
CA HIS A 159 1.23 -3.63 23.21
C HIS A 159 1.71 -4.97 22.63
N ALA A 160 2.95 -4.89 22.13
CA ALA A 160 4.06 -5.72 22.62
C ALA A 160 3.71 -7.20 22.88
N PHE A 161 3.31 -7.93 21.82
CA PHE A 161 3.30 -9.38 21.91
C PHE A 161 4.68 -9.94 21.55
N THR A 162 5.30 -10.45 22.61
CA THR A 162 6.39 -11.40 22.68
C THR A 162 6.47 -12.33 21.46
N ARG A 163 7.67 -12.39 20.88
CA ARG A 163 8.09 -13.37 19.86
C ARG A 163 7.91 -14.80 20.39
N GLN A 164 6.84 -15.49 20.02
CA GLN A 164 6.75 -16.95 20.11
C GLN A 164 5.99 -17.49 18.89
N TRP A 165 6.73 -17.90 17.87
CA TRP A 165 6.17 -18.49 16.64
C TRP A 165 5.90 -19.98 16.86
N ASN A 166 4.82 -20.31 17.56
CA ASN A 166 4.33 -21.70 17.72
C ASN A 166 2.88 -21.90 17.22
N THR A 167 2.41 -21.08 16.28
CA THR A 167 1.04 -21.15 15.72
C THR A 167 0.97 -21.91 14.39
N SER A 168 1.80 -22.93 14.17
CA SER A 168 1.85 -23.65 12.88
C SER A 168 0.51 -24.30 12.49
N GLY A 169 -0.25 -24.83 13.46
CA GLY A 169 -1.54 -25.47 13.20
C GLY A 169 -2.60 -24.51 12.64
N ALA A 170 -2.85 -23.40 13.34
CA ALA A 170 -3.86 -22.42 12.94
C ALA A 170 -3.54 -21.74 11.61
N VAL A 171 -2.25 -21.53 11.30
CA VAL A 171 -1.80 -20.97 10.02
C VAL A 171 -2.08 -21.94 8.87
N ALA A 172 -1.83 -23.24 9.08
CA ALA A 172 -2.07 -24.27 8.07
C ALA A 172 -3.56 -24.40 7.74
N GLU A 173 -4.43 -24.39 8.75
CA GLU A 173 -5.89 -24.45 8.59
C GLU A 173 -6.43 -23.22 7.84
N ALA A 174 -6.01 -22.01 8.25
CA ALA A 174 -6.40 -20.77 7.58
C ALA A 174 -5.94 -20.72 6.12
N GLY A 175 -4.72 -21.20 5.83
CA GLY A 175 -4.19 -21.32 4.47
C GLY A 175 -4.97 -22.32 3.61
N ALA A 176 -5.40 -23.45 4.18
CA ALA A 176 -6.25 -24.42 3.50
C ALA A 176 -7.63 -23.84 3.16
N ALA A 177 -8.22 -23.05 4.07
CA ALA A 177 -9.49 -22.36 3.82
C ALA A 177 -9.38 -21.33 2.70
N TYR A 178 -8.34 -20.49 2.73
CA TYR A 178 -8.09 -19.54 1.64
C TYR A 178 -7.92 -20.26 0.29
N THR A 179 -7.24 -21.42 0.30
CA THR A 179 -7.09 -22.27 -0.89
C THR A 179 -8.46 -22.73 -1.40
N ARG A 180 -9.34 -23.21 -0.52
CA ARG A 180 -10.72 -23.63 -0.87
C ARG A 180 -11.51 -22.54 -1.57
N VAL A 181 -11.41 -21.29 -1.11
CA VAL A 181 -12.08 -20.13 -1.72
C VAL A 181 -11.51 -19.84 -3.11
N VAL A 182 -10.19 -19.79 -3.22
CA VAL A 182 -9.48 -19.52 -4.49
C VAL A 182 -9.76 -20.63 -5.52
N THR A 183 -9.87 -21.89 -5.10
CA THR A 183 -10.20 -23.03 -5.97
C THR A 183 -11.71 -23.22 -6.20
N ASN A 184 -12.54 -22.26 -5.78
CA ASN A 184 -14.00 -22.28 -5.98
C ASN A 184 -14.73 -23.51 -5.41
N THR A 185 -14.25 -24.05 -4.30
CA THR A 185 -14.95 -25.14 -3.59
C THR A 185 -16.11 -24.59 -2.74
N ASN A 186 -16.91 -25.48 -2.16
CA ASN A 186 -18.04 -25.07 -1.33
C ASN A 186 -17.56 -24.19 -0.15
N THR A 187 -18.13 -22.99 -0.04
CA THR A 187 -17.75 -22.00 0.98
C THR A 187 -18.81 -21.96 2.06
N THR A 188 -18.39 -22.24 3.29
CA THR A 188 -19.23 -22.07 4.49
C THR A 188 -18.85 -20.76 5.19
N PRO A 189 -19.69 -20.25 6.10
CA PRO A 189 -19.33 -19.08 6.94
C PRO A 189 -17.98 -19.26 7.67
N GLN A 190 -17.67 -20.49 8.09
CA GLN A 190 -16.38 -20.82 8.71
C GLN A 190 -15.20 -20.65 7.74
N VAL A 191 -15.34 -21.08 6.48
CA VAL A 191 -14.28 -20.93 5.46
C VAL A 191 -13.99 -19.45 5.18
N TRP A 192 -15.00 -18.59 5.21
CA TRP A 192 -14.83 -17.13 5.09
C TRP A 192 -14.08 -16.52 6.27
N GLU A 193 -14.36 -16.98 7.49
CA GLU A 193 -13.68 -16.52 8.70
C GLU A 193 -12.21 -16.98 8.73
N GLU A 194 -11.95 -18.24 8.41
CA GLU A 194 -10.59 -18.77 8.27
C GLU A 194 -9.81 -18.03 7.16
N THR A 195 -10.47 -17.68 6.07
CA THR A 195 -9.90 -16.83 5.00
C THR A 195 -9.54 -15.43 5.52
N ARG A 196 -10.42 -14.81 6.33
CA ARG A 196 -10.14 -13.51 6.97
C ARG A 196 -8.91 -13.59 7.89
N LEU A 197 -8.79 -14.66 8.66
CA LEU A 197 -7.64 -14.92 9.54
C LEU A 197 -6.34 -15.10 8.75
N TYR A 198 -6.37 -15.85 7.64
CA TYR A 198 -5.21 -15.99 6.75
C TYR A 198 -4.74 -14.64 6.20
N ILE A 199 -5.67 -13.79 5.74
CA ILE A 199 -5.33 -12.46 5.21
C ILE A 199 -4.76 -11.55 6.30
N GLN A 200 -5.29 -11.61 7.53
CA GLN A 200 -4.74 -10.88 8.67
C GLN A 200 -3.29 -11.28 8.95
N GLN A 201 -3.01 -12.59 9.05
CA GLN A 201 -1.66 -13.10 9.30
C GLN A 201 -0.68 -12.72 8.17
N LEU A 202 -1.16 -12.74 6.92
CA LEU A 202 -0.39 -12.30 5.76
C LEU A 202 -0.07 -10.81 5.85
N GLU A 203 -1.05 -9.97 6.20
CA GLU A 203 -0.87 -8.53 6.41
C GLU A 203 0.21 -8.26 7.47
N ASP A 204 0.11 -8.91 8.63
CA ASP A 204 1.05 -8.75 9.74
C ASP A 204 2.48 -9.17 9.36
N SER A 205 2.60 -10.27 8.61
CA SER A 205 3.89 -10.78 8.14
C SER A 205 4.53 -9.86 7.09
N ILE A 206 3.73 -9.36 6.13
CA ILE A 206 4.21 -8.40 5.11
C ILE A 206 4.60 -7.08 5.80
N LYS A 207 3.80 -6.62 6.76
CA LYS A 207 4.09 -5.43 7.56
C LYS A 207 5.40 -5.58 8.33
N MET A 208 5.61 -6.72 8.98
CA MET A 208 6.86 -7.02 9.68
C MET A 208 8.06 -7.01 8.73
N LEU A 209 7.94 -7.66 7.56
CA LEU A 209 8.99 -7.67 6.53
C LEU A 209 9.30 -6.25 6.02
N ARG A 210 8.26 -5.47 5.71
CA ARG A 210 8.38 -4.06 5.29
C ARG A 210 9.15 -3.25 6.32
N GLU A 211 8.84 -3.39 7.60
CA GLU A 211 9.54 -2.68 8.69
C GLU A 211 11.01 -3.09 8.81
N ARG A 212 11.35 -4.37 8.58
CA ARG A 212 12.76 -4.81 8.56
C ARG A 212 13.53 -4.20 7.38
N LEU A 213 12.92 -4.16 6.20
CA LEU A 213 13.53 -3.57 5.01
C LEU A 213 13.64 -2.04 5.11
N GLN A 214 12.64 -1.39 5.69
CA GLN A 214 12.71 0.04 6.02
C GLN A 214 13.92 0.34 6.92
N LEU A 215 14.15 -0.48 7.95
CA LEU A 215 15.30 -0.31 8.83
C LEU A 215 16.64 -0.43 8.08
N LEU A 216 16.73 -1.32 7.09
CA LEU A 216 17.92 -1.43 6.23
C LEU A 216 18.12 -0.18 5.37
N VAL A 217 17.04 0.34 4.78
CA VAL A 217 17.04 1.60 4.01
C VAL A 217 17.51 2.77 4.90
N ASP A 218 16.95 2.90 6.10
CA ASP A 218 17.30 3.98 7.03
C ASP A 218 18.75 3.86 7.50
N ARG A 219 19.21 2.65 7.81
CA ARG A 219 20.60 2.41 8.19
C ARG A 219 21.58 2.78 7.07
N ARG A 220 21.21 2.53 5.81
CA ARG A 220 22.03 2.93 4.66
C ARG A 220 22.06 4.43 4.43
N ARG A 221 20.95 5.14 4.68
CA ARG A 221 20.96 6.61 4.70
C ARG A 221 21.88 7.15 5.77
N ASN A 222 21.89 6.53 6.95
CA ASN A 222 22.81 6.91 8.02
C ASN A 222 24.27 6.61 7.65
N THR A 223 24.55 5.44 7.06
CA THR A 223 25.88 5.12 6.52
C THR A 223 26.31 6.10 5.45
N SER A 224 25.38 6.51 4.58
CA SER A 224 25.62 7.54 3.58
C SER A 224 26.11 8.84 4.24
N ASN A 225 25.33 9.41 5.15
CA ASN A 225 25.68 10.65 5.83
C ASN A 225 27.01 10.52 6.60
N ALA A 226 27.25 9.38 7.27
CA ALA A 226 28.50 9.11 7.95
C ALA A 226 29.70 9.05 6.99
N LEU A 227 29.54 8.51 5.77
CA LEU A 227 30.59 8.50 4.75
C LEU A 227 30.93 9.91 4.25
N HIS A 228 29.95 10.80 4.16
CA HIS A 228 30.20 12.20 3.82
C HIS A 228 31.04 12.89 4.90
N GLU A 229 30.66 12.75 6.19
CA GLU A 229 31.41 13.32 7.31
C GLU A 229 32.80 12.70 7.46
N PHE A 230 32.91 11.38 7.27
CA PHE A 230 34.17 10.66 7.20
C PHE A 230 35.08 11.24 6.11
N GLY A 231 34.53 11.50 4.92
CA GLY A 231 35.31 12.06 3.81
C GLY A 231 35.86 13.46 4.11
N VAL A 232 35.01 14.34 4.66
CA VAL A 232 35.41 15.69 5.10
C VAL A 232 36.52 15.63 6.14
N ALA A 233 36.47 14.68 7.08
CA ALA A 233 37.51 14.53 8.08
C ALA A 233 38.86 14.12 7.46
N PHE A 234 38.85 13.17 6.53
CA PHE A 234 40.05 12.72 5.81
C PHE A 234 40.69 13.84 4.99
N GLU A 235 39.88 14.61 4.26
CA GLU A 235 40.36 15.77 3.51
C GLU A 235 41.00 16.81 4.42
N LYS A 236 40.40 17.12 5.57
CA LYS A 236 40.99 18.07 6.53
C LYS A 236 42.37 17.63 7.03
N VAL A 237 42.53 16.35 7.37
CA VAL A 237 43.84 15.83 7.79
C VAL A 237 44.83 15.91 6.63
N GLY A 238 44.40 15.52 5.42
CA GLY A 238 45.27 15.58 4.25
C GLY A 238 45.69 16.99 3.84
N GLU A 239 44.84 18.00 4.01
CA GLU A 239 45.21 19.41 3.78
C GLU A 239 46.20 19.93 4.83
N ILE A 240 46.10 19.48 6.08
CA ILE A 240 47.09 19.81 7.12
C ILE A 240 48.45 19.19 6.77
N GLU A 241 48.48 17.91 6.41
CA GLU A 241 49.71 17.20 6.02
C GLU A 241 50.38 17.83 4.80
N ARG A 242 49.58 18.26 3.81
CA ARG A 242 50.06 18.97 2.62
C ARG A 242 50.78 20.29 2.97
N GLY A 243 50.46 20.90 4.11
CA GLY A 243 51.08 22.13 4.59
C GLY A 243 52.55 21.97 5.00
N ILE A 244 53.01 20.76 5.31
CA ILE A 244 54.42 20.46 5.59
C ILE A 244 55.15 20.25 4.26
N GLU A 245 54.68 19.27 3.49
CA GLU A 245 55.12 18.96 2.12
C GLU A 245 54.02 18.14 1.44
N SER A 246 53.86 18.29 0.12
CA SER A 246 52.92 17.46 -0.65
C SER A 246 53.45 16.03 -0.75
N THR A 247 53.13 15.21 0.25
CA THR A 247 53.55 13.81 0.35
C THR A 247 52.53 12.87 -0.31
N PRO A 248 52.95 11.67 -0.74
CA PRO A 248 52.02 10.60 -1.10
C PRO A 248 50.95 10.36 -0.03
N LEU A 249 51.30 10.50 1.26
CA LEU A 249 50.35 10.39 2.38
C LEU A 249 49.26 11.48 2.31
N SER A 250 49.62 12.75 2.14
CA SER A 250 48.64 13.84 2.03
C SER A 250 47.66 13.62 0.86
N ASN A 251 48.17 13.14 -0.28
CA ASN A 251 47.36 12.82 -1.45
C ASN A 251 46.44 11.62 -1.20
N ALA A 252 46.92 10.58 -0.51
CA ALA A 252 46.10 9.42 -0.14
C ALA A 252 44.97 9.81 0.82
N LEU A 253 45.24 10.65 1.82
CA LEU A 253 44.22 11.14 2.75
C LEU A 253 43.11 11.93 2.03
N ILE A 254 43.49 12.84 1.14
CA ILE A 254 42.51 13.61 0.34
C ILE A 254 41.76 12.69 -0.63
N ALA A 255 42.44 11.73 -1.24
CA ALA A 255 41.79 10.76 -2.11
C ALA A 255 40.74 9.91 -1.36
N VAL A 256 41.01 9.50 -0.11
CA VAL A 256 40.01 8.82 0.73
C VAL A 256 38.76 9.70 0.89
N GLY A 257 38.93 11.00 1.10
CA GLY A 257 37.81 11.94 1.23
C GLY A 257 36.95 12.01 -0.03
N GLN A 258 37.59 12.21 -1.18
CA GLN A 258 36.91 12.27 -2.49
C GLN A 258 36.16 10.98 -2.84
N HIS A 259 36.76 9.81 -2.55
CA HIS A 259 36.10 8.52 -2.78
C HIS A 259 34.94 8.29 -1.80
N SER A 260 35.04 8.82 -0.58
CA SER A 260 33.97 8.74 0.41
C SER A 260 32.76 9.58 0.02
N GLU A 261 32.96 10.72 -0.65
CA GLU A 261 31.87 11.50 -1.25
C GLU A 261 31.15 10.72 -2.36
N GLN A 262 31.90 10.04 -3.24
CA GLN A 262 31.31 9.16 -4.25
C GLN A 262 30.48 8.04 -3.61
N LEU A 263 31.00 7.43 -2.54
CA LEU A 263 30.28 6.39 -1.79
C LEU A 263 29.02 6.95 -1.12
N PHE A 264 29.04 8.17 -0.57
CA PHE A 264 27.84 8.86 -0.07
C PHE A 264 26.75 8.89 -1.15
N PHE A 265 27.06 9.30 -2.37
CA PHE A 265 26.06 9.31 -3.45
C PHE A 265 25.56 7.90 -3.80
N ILE A 266 26.46 6.90 -3.82
CA ILE A 266 26.08 5.50 -4.07
C ILE A 266 25.13 4.97 -2.99
N TYR A 267 25.42 5.19 -1.70
CA TYR A 267 24.56 4.74 -0.59
C TYR A 267 23.22 5.49 -0.55
N SER A 268 23.22 6.79 -0.85
CA SER A 268 22.00 7.60 -0.95
C SER A 268 21.08 7.11 -2.07
N ASP A 269 21.63 6.90 -3.27
CA ASP A 269 20.91 6.36 -4.42
C ASP A 269 20.38 4.96 -4.11
N TYR A 270 21.20 4.12 -3.48
CA TYR A 270 20.81 2.78 -3.08
C TYR A 270 19.60 2.78 -2.15
N ALA A 271 19.65 3.56 -1.07
CA ALA A 271 18.54 3.65 -0.13
C ALA A 271 17.25 4.14 -0.80
N ASN A 272 17.36 5.08 -1.74
CA ASN A 272 16.21 5.61 -2.47
C ASN A 272 15.59 4.59 -3.44
N GLU A 273 16.41 3.82 -4.17
CA GLU A 273 15.90 2.81 -5.08
C GLU A 273 15.30 1.60 -4.35
N GLU A 274 15.91 1.14 -3.26
CA GLU A 274 15.33 0.07 -2.44
C GLU A 274 14.02 0.50 -1.77
N MET A 275 13.96 1.74 -1.28
CA MET A 275 12.71 2.33 -0.78
C MET A 275 11.59 2.23 -1.82
N LYS A 276 11.83 2.79 -3.01
CA LYS A 276 10.82 2.86 -4.09
C LYS A 276 10.40 1.48 -4.59
N GLN A 277 11.34 0.58 -4.83
CA GLN A 277 11.06 -0.67 -5.53
C GLN A 277 10.60 -1.79 -4.59
N VAL A 278 11.09 -1.80 -3.35
CA VAL A 278 10.85 -2.89 -2.39
C VAL A 278 9.89 -2.45 -1.30
N VAL A 279 10.24 -1.42 -0.53
CA VAL A 279 9.47 -1.02 0.67
C VAL A 279 8.08 -0.49 0.30
N GLU A 280 7.98 0.41 -0.69
CA GLU A 280 6.69 0.93 -1.15
C GLU A 280 5.79 -0.17 -1.73
N THR A 281 6.38 -1.15 -2.42
CA THR A 281 5.63 -2.28 -2.99
C THR A 281 5.08 -3.18 -1.88
N LEU A 282 5.85 -3.46 -0.83
CA LEU A 282 5.36 -4.18 0.34
C LEU A 282 4.29 -3.38 1.09
N ASN A 283 4.45 -2.06 1.18
CA ASN A 283 3.43 -1.19 1.78
C ASN A 283 2.10 -1.25 1.03
N TYR A 284 2.15 -1.23 -0.29
CA TYR A 284 0.98 -1.42 -1.14
C TYR A 284 0.28 -2.76 -0.84
N TYR A 285 1.02 -3.85 -0.63
CA TYR A 285 0.43 -5.14 -0.31
C TYR A 285 -0.15 -5.24 1.11
N CYS A 286 0.39 -4.49 2.08
CA CYS A 286 -0.28 -4.30 3.38
C CYS A 286 -1.67 -3.68 3.16
N GLY A 287 -1.74 -2.59 2.39
CA GLY A 287 -3.00 -1.94 2.05
C GLY A 287 -3.96 -2.83 1.25
N MET A 288 -3.45 -3.71 0.37
CA MET A 288 -4.28 -4.68 -0.34
C MET A 288 -4.87 -5.73 0.61
N CYS A 289 -4.11 -6.20 1.61
CA CYS A 289 -4.65 -7.12 2.62
C CYS A 289 -5.75 -6.45 3.46
N ALA A 290 -5.53 -5.20 3.87
CA ALA A 290 -6.55 -4.40 4.53
C ALA A 290 -7.81 -4.22 3.65
N ALA A 291 -7.64 -3.97 2.35
CA ALA A 291 -8.74 -3.87 1.39
C ALA A 291 -9.51 -5.21 1.26
N VAL A 292 -8.80 -6.34 1.20
CA VAL A 292 -9.42 -7.68 1.17
C VAL A 292 -10.24 -7.93 2.44
N ARG A 293 -9.69 -7.59 3.62
CA ARG A 293 -10.41 -7.72 4.90
C ARG A 293 -11.65 -6.86 4.98
N GLU A 294 -11.58 -5.63 4.47
CA GLU A 294 -12.73 -4.73 4.39
C GLU A 294 -13.83 -5.30 3.48
N THR A 295 -13.47 -5.89 2.32
CA THR A 295 -14.43 -6.57 1.45
C THR A 295 -15.02 -7.83 2.12
N LEU A 296 -14.20 -8.63 2.81
CA LEU A 296 -14.67 -9.78 3.59
C LEU A 296 -15.64 -9.37 4.70
N ARG A 297 -15.36 -8.26 5.41
CA ARG A 297 -16.24 -7.71 6.45
C ARG A 297 -17.60 -7.33 5.87
N ARG A 298 -17.67 -6.77 4.67
CA ARG A 298 -18.95 -6.45 3.99
C ARG A 298 -19.75 -7.71 3.66
N VAL A 299 -19.10 -8.75 3.14
CA VAL A 299 -19.73 -10.06 2.89
C VAL A 299 -20.25 -10.66 4.20
N HIS A 300 -19.43 -10.63 5.25
CA HIS A 300 -19.82 -11.11 6.58
C HIS A 300 -21.05 -10.37 7.14
N ASN A 301 -21.07 -9.03 7.06
CA ASN A 301 -22.23 -8.23 7.48
C ASN A 301 -23.49 -8.57 6.68
N ARG A 302 -23.35 -8.82 5.36
CA ARG A 302 -24.49 -9.21 4.52
C ARG A 302 -24.98 -10.63 4.86
N SER A 303 -24.07 -11.54 5.18
CA SER A 303 -24.39 -12.88 5.67
C SER A 303 -25.17 -12.82 6.99
N HIS A 304 -24.74 -12.00 7.94
CA HIS A 304 -25.49 -11.75 9.18
C HIS A 304 -26.87 -11.17 8.95
N TYR A 305 -27.03 -10.24 7.99
CA TYR A 305 -28.34 -9.71 7.63
C TYR A 305 -29.28 -10.79 7.07
N VAL A 306 -28.77 -11.68 6.21
CA VAL A 306 -29.53 -12.83 5.69
C VAL A 306 -29.96 -13.76 6.82
N GLU A 307 -29.07 -14.06 7.76
CA GLU A 307 -29.38 -14.93 8.90
C GLU A 307 -30.39 -14.28 9.86
N SER A 308 -30.29 -12.98 10.09
CA SER A 308 -31.28 -12.23 10.87
C SER A 308 -32.68 -12.27 10.25
N LEU A 309 -32.79 -12.09 8.92
CA LEU A 309 -34.07 -12.24 8.20
C LEU A 309 -34.62 -13.66 8.33
N ARG A 310 -33.75 -14.67 8.26
CA ARG A 310 -34.15 -16.08 8.41
C ARG A 310 -34.70 -16.38 9.81
N GLN A 311 -34.06 -15.87 10.84
CA GLN A 311 -34.51 -16.02 12.23
C GLN A 311 -35.86 -15.34 12.45
N HIS A 312 -36.02 -14.11 11.94
CA HIS A 312 -37.30 -13.38 12.03
C HIS A 312 -38.42 -14.13 11.29
N ALA A 313 -38.16 -14.68 10.11
CA ALA A 313 -39.13 -15.51 9.40
C ALA A 313 -39.52 -16.77 10.21
N ALA A 314 -38.56 -17.44 10.84
CA ALA A 314 -38.82 -18.61 11.69
C ALA A 314 -39.66 -18.26 12.94
N GLU A 315 -39.43 -17.10 13.55
CA GLU A 315 -40.24 -16.60 14.66
C GLU A 315 -41.68 -16.31 14.23
N VAL A 316 -41.88 -15.69 13.06
CA VAL A 316 -43.22 -15.43 12.50
C VAL A 316 -43.95 -16.73 12.20
N VAL A 317 -43.26 -17.76 11.68
CA VAL A 317 -43.82 -19.11 11.49
C VAL A 317 -44.29 -19.69 12.83
N ALA A 318 -43.46 -19.65 13.87
CA ALA A 318 -43.83 -20.16 15.19
C ALA A 318 -45.01 -19.39 15.81
N GLN A 319 -45.11 -18.07 15.58
CA GLN A 319 -46.26 -17.28 16.01
C GLN A 319 -47.55 -17.65 15.26
N LYS A 320 -47.44 -17.96 13.96
CA LYS A 320 -48.55 -18.40 13.13
C LYS A 320 -49.08 -19.75 13.61
N GLU A 321 -48.19 -20.70 13.89
CA GLU A 321 -48.55 -22.03 14.42
C GLU A 321 -49.31 -21.91 15.75
N ARG A 322 -48.78 -21.13 16.69
CA ARG A 322 -49.45 -20.86 17.99
C ARG A 322 -50.82 -20.20 17.83
N ALA A 323 -51.01 -19.37 16.81
CA ALA A 323 -52.30 -18.73 16.54
C ALA A 323 -53.31 -19.71 15.94
N LEU A 324 -52.85 -20.67 15.13
CA LEU A 324 -53.67 -21.76 14.60
C LEU A 324 -54.12 -22.72 15.71
N GLU A 325 -53.21 -23.10 16.62
CA GLU A 325 -53.50 -24.00 17.74
C GLU A 325 -54.57 -23.44 18.70
N LYS A 326 -54.56 -22.13 18.96
CA LYS A 326 -55.53 -21.50 19.87
C LYS A 326 -56.95 -21.44 19.30
N GLY A 327 -57.12 -21.57 17.99
CA GLY A 327 -58.40 -21.40 17.31
C GLY A 327 -58.95 -19.96 17.40
N GLY A 328 -59.90 -19.63 16.53
CA GLY A 328 -60.59 -18.31 16.56
C GLY A 328 -59.74 -17.09 16.20
N GLN A 329 -58.49 -17.27 15.76
CA GLN A 329 -57.54 -16.18 15.47
C GLN A 329 -57.29 -15.96 13.96
N ALA A 330 -58.30 -16.19 13.10
CA ALA A 330 -58.14 -16.12 11.64
C ALA A 330 -57.54 -14.80 11.13
N GLY A 331 -57.95 -13.66 11.70
CA GLY A 331 -57.38 -12.35 11.33
C GLY A 331 -55.90 -12.19 11.71
N ARG A 332 -55.47 -12.76 12.83
CA ARG A 332 -54.05 -12.76 13.23
C ARG A 332 -53.23 -13.67 12.33
N VAL A 333 -53.74 -14.85 12.00
CA VAL A 333 -53.10 -15.78 11.06
C VAL A 333 -52.90 -15.11 9.71
N ALA A 334 -53.94 -14.49 9.13
CA ALA A 334 -53.84 -13.78 7.85
C ALA A 334 -52.81 -12.65 7.87
N ARG A 335 -52.70 -11.90 8.99
CA ARG A 335 -51.67 -10.86 9.16
C ARG A 335 -50.26 -11.46 9.19
N LEU A 336 -50.04 -12.52 9.95
CA LEU A 336 -48.74 -13.20 10.05
C LEU A 336 -48.34 -13.85 8.71
N GLU A 337 -49.30 -14.37 7.95
CA GLU A 337 -49.07 -14.89 6.59
C GLU A 337 -48.59 -13.81 5.63
N SER A 338 -49.23 -12.63 5.66
CA SER A 338 -48.80 -11.47 4.86
C SER A 338 -47.40 -10.99 5.25
N GLU A 339 -47.10 -10.92 6.55
CA GLU A 339 -45.76 -10.58 7.05
C GLU A 339 -44.71 -11.62 6.61
N LEU A 340 -45.01 -12.91 6.78
CA LEU A 340 -44.13 -14.01 6.37
C LEU A 340 -43.81 -13.95 4.88
N ALA A 341 -44.81 -13.71 4.02
CA ALA A 341 -44.60 -13.58 2.59
C ALA A 341 -43.64 -12.43 2.25
N GLY A 342 -43.77 -11.28 2.91
CA GLY A 342 -42.85 -10.15 2.73
C GLY A 342 -41.42 -10.44 3.22
N LEU A 343 -41.27 -11.22 4.29
CA LEU A 343 -39.97 -11.64 4.81
C LEU A 343 -39.29 -12.67 3.94
N GLU A 344 -40.05 -13.63 3.41
CA GLU A 344 -39.55 -14.65 2.50
C GLU A 344 -39.04 -14.04 1.20
N ASP A 345 -39.74 -13.04 0.64
CA ASP A 345 -39.29 -12.29 -0.54
C ASP A 345 -37.99 -11.51 -0.28
N ARG A 346 -37.92 -10.79 0.85
CA ARG A 346 -36.70 -10.08 1.28
C ARG A 346 -35.53 -11.04 1.51
N LEU A 347 -35.80 -12.18 2.14
CA LEU A 347 -34.80 -13.21 2.42
C LEU A 347 -34.27 -13.82 1.11
N SER A 348 -35.17 -14.14 0.16
CA SER A 348 -34.82 -14.65 -1.17
C SER A 348 -33.93 -13.66 -1.92
N THR A 349 -34.31 -12.39 -1.95
CA THR A 349 -33.54 -11.33 -2.60
C THR A 349 -32.16 -11.15 -1.95
N ALA A 350 -32.11 -11.08 -0.61
CA ALA A 350 -30.85 -10.90 0.12
C ALA A 350 -29.90 -12.10 -0.03
N LYS A 351 -30.42 -13.32 -0.08
CA LYS A 351 -29.64 -14.55 -0.37
C LYS A 351 -29.03 -14.50 -1.76
N ARG A 352 -29.83 -14.21 -2.78
CA ARG A 352 -29.35 -14.12 -4.17
C ARG A 352 -28.25 -13.07 -4.34
N GLU A 353 -28.40 -11.91 -3.71
CA GLU A 353 -27.39 -10.85 -3.73
C GLU A 353 -26.09 -11.26 -3.01
N LEU A 354 -26.21 -11.97 -1.88
CA LEU A 354 -25.05 -12.50 -1.15
C LEU A 354 -24.32 -13.54 -1.99
N GLU A 355 -25.03 -14.51 -2.58
CA GLU A 355 -24.44 -15.56 -3.44
C GLU A 355 -23.73 -14.98 -4.67
N ALA A 356 -24.34 -13.98 -5.31
CA ALA A 356 -23.72 -13.25 -6.41
C ALA A 356 -22.47 -12.47 -5.93
N GLY A 357 -22.56 -11.82 -4.77
CA GLY A 357 -21.45 -11.09 -4.16
C GLY A 357 -20.28 -11.99 -3.76
N GLU A 358 -20.57 -13.17 -3.18
CA GLU A 358 -19.57 -14.19 -2.86
C GLU A 358 -18.87 -14.70 -4.11
N THR A 359 -19.62 -14.90 -5.21
CA THR A 359 -19.04 -15.31 -6.50
C THR A 359 -18.05 -14.25 -7.00
N ILE A 360 -18.43 -12.97 -6.95
CA ILE A 360 -17.53 -11.86 -7.29
C ILE A 360 -16.30 -11.89 -6.39
N LEU A 361 -16.47 -11.97 -5.07
CA LEU A 361 -15.34 -11.98 -4.14
C LEU A 361 -14.39 -13.17 -4.37
N LYS A 362 -14.89 -14.34 -4.75
CA LYS A 362 -14.03 -15.47 -5.14
C LYS A 362 -13.15 -15.14 -6.34
N ASP A 363 -13.71 -14.52 -7.37
CA ASP A 363 -12.95 -14.06 -8.54
C ASP A 363 -11.90 -13.00 -8.15
N GLU A 364 -12.28 -12.06 -7.29
CA GLU A 364 -11.41 -11.01 -6.76
C GLU A 364 -10.24 -11.59 -5.95
N LEU A 365 -10.48 -12.60 -5.11
CA LEU A 365 -9.46 -13.28 -4.32
C LEU A 365 -8.50 -14.08 -5.20
N ARG A 366 -8.98 -14.70 -6.28
CA ARG A 366 -8.11 -15.36 -7.28
C ARG A 366 -7.21 -14.34 -7.97
N ARG A 367 -7.77 -13.20 -8.39
CA ARG A 367 -6.98 -12.13 -9.02
C ARG A 367 -5.94 -11.58 -8.04
N PHE A 368 -6.34 -11.24 -6.81
CA PHE A 368 -5.43 -10.81 -5.76
C PHE A 368 -4.31 -11.83 -5.53
N HIS A 369 -4.64 -13.14 -5.48
CA HIS A 369 -3.65 -14.19 -5.31
C HIS A 369 -2.60 -14.15 -6.43
N GLN A 370 -3.04 -14.17 -7.68
CA GLN A 370 -2.17 -14.20 -8.86
C GLN A 370 -1.29 -12.95 -8.95
N GLU A 371 -1.90 -11.77 -8.79
CA GLU A 371 -1.17 -10.50 -8.78
C GLU A 371 -0.12 -10.46 -7.66
N LYS A 372 -0.48 -10.91 -6.46
CA LYS A 372 0.46 -11.01 -5.33
C LYS A 372 1.63 -11.93 -5.63
N GLN A 373 1.40 -13.12 -6.20
CA GLN A 373 2.50 -14.04 -6.52
C GLN A 373 3.47 -13.42 -7.54
N TYR A 374 2.93 -12.76 -8.57
CA TYR A 374 3.73 -12.09 -9.58
C TYR A 374 4.56 -10.94 -9.00
N ASP A 375 3.93 -10.04 -8.25
CA ASP A 375 4.62 -8.88 -7.68
C ASP A 375 5.62 -9.30 -6.60
N VAL A 376 5.32 -10.26 -5.72
CA VAL A 376 6.27 -10.72 -4.70
C VAL A 376 7.50 -11.35 -5.34
N LYS A 377 7.34 -12.12 -6.41
CA LYS A 377 8.46 -12.62 -7.21
C LYS A 377 9.30 -11.45 -7.77
N ALA A 378 8.64 -10.41 -8.29
CA ALA A 378 9.33 -9.22 -8.79
C ALA A 378 10.07 -8.47 -7.66
N ILE A 379 9.49 -8.35 -6.46
CA ILE A 379 10.13 -7.73 -5.29
C ILE A 379 11.43 -8.47 -4.93
N LEU A 380 11.40 -9.80 -4.88
CA LEU A 380 12.58 -10.61 -4.55
C LEU A 380 13.69 -10.41 -5.59
N LYS A 381 13.32 -10.41 -6.87
CA LYS A 381 14.25 -10.16 -7.98
C LYS A 381 14.86 -8.76 -7.87
N ASN A 382 14.02 -7.72 -7.77
CA ASN A 382 14.46 -6.33 -7.67
C ASN A 382 15.38 -6.12 -6.46
N PHE A 383 15.06 -6.73 -5.31
CA PHE A 383 15.90 -6.67 -4.13
C PHE A 383 17.30 -7.24 -4.40
N ALA A 384 17.41 -8.44 -4.96
CA ALA A 384 18.69 -9.05 -5.29
C ALA A 384 19.49 -8.24 -6.34
N GLU A 385 18.81 -7.74 -7.37
CA GLU A 385 19.43 -6.93 -8.42
C GLU A 385 19.97 -5.60 -7.89
N LEU A 386 19.25 -4.95 -6.97
CA LEU A 386 19.72 -3.75 -6.29
C LEU A 386 20.96 -4.06 -5.43
N GLN A 387 20.94 -5.14 -4.63
CA GLN A 387 22.10 -5.55 -3.83
C GLN A 387 23.35 -5.75 -4.70
N LEU A 388 23.21 -6.48 -5.81
CA LEU A 388 24.32 -6.74 -6.73
C LEU A 388 24.83 -5.46 -7.39
N LYS A 389 23.92 -4.64 -7.94
CA LYS A 389 24.25 -3.39 -8.64
C LYS A 389 25.04 -2.44 -7.74
N TYR A 390 24.56 -2.21 -6.52
CA TYR A 390 25.19 -1.23 -5.62
C TYR A 390 26.46 -1.78 -4.97
N ALA A 391 26.54 -3.08 -4.67
CA ALA A 391 27.78 -3.70 -4.21
C ALA A 391 28.90 -3.60 -5.25
N ALA A 392 28.58 -3.80 -6.54
CA ALA A 392 29.54 -3.65 -7.63
C ALA A 392 30.08 -2.21 -7.73
N ARG A 393 29.20 -1.21 -7.64
CA ARG A 393 29.60 0.22 -7.65
C ARG A 393 30.48 0.57 -6.45
N MET A 394 30.13 0.11 -5.26
CA MET A 394 30.96 0.35 -4.06
C MET A 394 32.35 -0.29 -4.20
N LYS A 395 32.40 -1.52 -4.72
CA LYS A 395 33.66 -2.23 -4.98
C LYS A 395 34.54 -1.42 -5.93
N GLU A 396 34.00 -0.96 -7.05
CA GLU A 396 34.72 -0.17 -8.04
C GLU A 396 35.32 1.11 -7.43
N THR A 397 34.55 1.84 -6.61
CA THR A 397 35.05 3.04 -5.90
C THR A 397 36.18 2.72 -4.92
N TRP A 398 36.14 1.58 -4.23
CA TRP A 398 37.25 1.19 -3.35
C TRP A 398 38.46 0.69 -4.13
N GLU A 399 38.26 -0.03 -5.24
CA GLU A 399 39.35 -0.49 -6.11
C GLU A 399 40.08 0.67 -6.79
N SER A 400 39.39 1.76 -7.13
CA SER A 400 40.03 2.96 -7.70
C SER A 400 40.88 3.74 -6.70
N LEU A 401 40.55 3.68 -5.40
CA LEU A 401 41.33 4.31 -4.34
C LEU A 401 42.63 3.56 -4.03
N ARG A 402 42.61 2.22 -4.15
CA ARG A 402 43.70 1.33 -3.71
C ARG A 402 45.09 1.75 -4.21
N PRO A 403 45.33 2.06 -5.51
CA PRO A 403 46.66 2.43 -5.99
C PRO A 403 47.23 3.69 -5.34
N THR A 404 46.38 4.68 -5.02
CA THR A 404 46.82 5.93 -4.37
C THR A 404 47.29 5.66 -2.94
N VAL A 405 46.65 4.72 -2.25
CA VAL A 405 47.05 4.30 -0.90
C VAL A 405 48.31 3.46 -0.93
N GLU A 406 48.44 2.54 -1.91
CA GLU A 406 49.64 1.70 -2.09
C GLU A 406 50.89 2.50 -2.49
N ALA A 407 50.72 3.70 -3.05
CA ALA A 407 51.82 4.60 -3.38
C ALA A 407 52.45 5.29 -2.16
N VAL A 408 51.84 5.18 -0.97
CA VAL A 408 52.38 5.73 0.28
C VAL A 408 53.52 4.83 0.76
N GLN A 409 54.75 5.17 0.41
CA GLN A 409 55.95 4.50 0.90
C GLN A 409 56.53 5.25 2.11
N PHE A 410 56.95 4.50 3.13
CA PHE A 410 57.70 5.05 4.27
C PHE A 410 59.19 4.76 4.06
N GLU A 411 60.07 5.73 4.33
CA GLU A 411 61.53 5.61 4.14
C GLU A 411 62.20 4.48 4.98
N GLY A 412 61.45 3.75 5.82
CA GLY A 412 61.93 2.59 6.57
C GLY A 412 61.73 1.21 5.91
N GLU A 413 60.93 1.09 4.85
CA GLU A 413 60.67 -0.24 4.24
C GLU A 413 61.81 -0.70 3.32
N GLY A 414 62.66 0.22 2.86
CA GLY A 414 63.76 -0.10 1.93
C GLY A 414 65.12 -0.42 2.57
N GLY A 415 65.31 -0.22 3.88
CA GLY A 415 66.67 -0.22 4.42
C GLY A 415 66.77 -0.45 5.92
N GLY A 416 66.89 -1.73 6.31
CA GLY A 416 67.88 -2.21 7.28
C GLY A 416 67.96 -1.66 8.70
N GLN A 417 67.16 -0.67 9.12
CA GLN A 417 67.18 -0.15 10.47
C GLN A 417 65.76 -0.08 10.98
N GLY A 418 65.42 -1.05 11.83
CA GLY A 418 64.15 -1.09 12.55
C GLY A 418 63.95 0.24 13.25
N ASN A 419 63.06 1.06 12.68
CA ASN A 419 62.63 2.28 13.33
C ASN A 419 61.79 1.85 14.54
N ALA A 420 62.25 2.24 15.73
CA ALA A 420 61.92 1.70 17.03
C ALA A 420 60.50 2.07 17.55
N LEU A 421 59.51 2.15 16.67
CA LEU A 421 58.13 2.53 17.00
C LEU A 421 57.10 1.49 16.55
N ARG A 422 57.49 0.22 16.44
CA ARG A 422 56.53 -0.91 16.47
C ARG A 422 56.37 -1.48 17.86
#